data_AF-A0AAU1Y329-F1
#
_entry.id   AF-A0AAU1Y329-F1
#
_cell.length_a   1.000
_cell.length_b   1.000
_cell.length_c   1.000
_cell.angle_alpha   90.00
_cell.angle_beta   90.00
_cell.angle_gamma   90.00
#
_symmetry.space_group_name_H-M   'P 1'
#
loop_
_entity.id
_entity.type
_entity.pdbx_description
1 polymer ?
#
loop_
_entity_poly.entity_id
_entity_poly.type
_entity_poly.pdbx_seq_one_letter_code
_entity_poly.pdbx_strand_id
1 'polypeptide(L)'
;MRSLPQGEERASLAAEFAAFYDDCDGDSIRAIQARTGRSYTCVRTLLIEAGVTFRENTRRAETNDLADDFARLYRGGLSIRGIRARTGYSYRYIHALLVEADVQLRDHAGQPRKAAA
;
A
#
# COMPACT_ATOMS: atom_id res chain seq x y z
N MET A 1 12.74 -26.69 -1.62
CA MET A 1 12.76 -25.52 -0.71
C MET A 1 14.10 -25.50 0.00
N ARG A 2 14.90 -24.43 -0.14
CA ARG A 2 16.20 -24.32 0.51
C ARG A 2 15.97 -23.93 1.98
N SER A 3 16.62 -24.61 2.91
CA SER A 3 16.49 -24.39 4.35
C SER A 3 16.72 -22.91 4.70
N LEU A 4 15.90 -22.35 5.59
CA LEU A 4 16.13 -21.01 6.12
C LEU A 4 17.36 -21.05 7.04
N PRO A 5 18.24 -20.03 7.00
CA PRO A 5 19.37 -19.93 7.90
C PRO A 5 18.88 -19.98 9.36
N GLN A 6 19.64 -20.68 10.21
CA GLN A 6 19.28 -20.98 11.61
C GLN A 6 20.07 -20.08 12.57
N GLY A 7 19.47 -19.74 13.72
CA GLY A 7 20.17 -19.11 14.85
C GLY A 7 20.90 -17.81 14.52
N GLU A 8 22.19 -17.74 14.85
CA GLU A 8 23.04 -16.55 14.72
C GLU A 8 23.24 -16.10 13.26
N GLU A 9 23.31 -17.04 12.31
CA GLU A 9 23.42 -16.71 10.87
C GLU A 9 22.18 -15.93 10.41
N ARG A 10 21.01 -16.27 10.95
CA ARG A 10 19.75 -15.61 10.65
C ARG A 10 19.74 -14.17 11.16
N ALA A 11 20.17 -13.95 12.39
CA ALA A 11 20.25 -12.62 13.00
C ALA A 11 21.26 -11.73 12.26
N SER A 12 22.42 -12.28 11.91
CA SER A 12 23.44 -11.57 11.12
C SER A 12 22.91 -11.17 9.74
N LEU A 13 22.25 -12.08 9.02
CA LEU A 13 21.66 -11.78 7.71
C LEU A 13 20.51 -10.77 7.81
N ALA A 14 19.71 -10.82 8.88
CA ALA A 14 18.64 -9.85 9.11
C ALA A 14 19.21 -8.43 9.31
N ALA A 15 20.26 -8.28 10.11
CA ALA A 15 20.95 -7.00 10.30
C ALA A 15 21.64 -6.52 9.01
N GLU A 16 22.27 -7.43 8.26
CA GLU A 16 22.89 -7.12 6.98
C GLU A 16 21.86 -6.61 5.96
N PHE A 17 20.72 -7.28 5.85
CA PHE A 17 19.66 -6.90 4.91
C PHE A 17 18.98 -5.59 5.30
N ALA A 18 18.81 -5.34 6.61
CA ALA A 18 18.31 -4.06 7.10
C ALA A 18 19.24 -2.91 6.72
N ALA A 19 20.56 -3.07 6.93
CA ALA A 19 21.54 -2.07 6.53
C ALA A 19 21.51 -1.78 5.02
N PHE A 20 21.30 -2.79 4.18
CA PHE A 20 21.15 -2.60 2.74
C PHE A 20 19.87 -1.89 2.31
N TYR A 21 18.81 -2.04 3.10
CA TYR A 21 17.51 -1.42 2.83
C TYR A 21 17.44 0.04 3.33
N ASP A 22 18.08 0.33 4.46
CA ASP A 22 18.02 1.63 5.14
C ASP A 22 19.01 2.67 4.60
N ASP A 23 19.97 2.28 3.75
CA ASP A 23 20.90 3.21 3.11
C ASP A 23 20.16 4.25 2.25
N CYS A 24 20.74 5.43 2.02
CA CYS A 24 20.04 6.61 1.44
C CYS A 24 19.51 6.39 0.01
N ASP A 25 20.09 5.47 -0.76
CA ASP A 25 19.57 4.97 -2.06
C ASP A 25 18.97 3.56 -1.96
N GLY A 26 18.87 3.03 -0.74
CA GLY A 26 18.92 1.61 -0.37
C GLY A 26 18.20 0.61 -1.26
N ASP A 27 18.78 -0.58 -1.29
CA ASP A 27 18.42 -1.66 -2.18
C ASP A 27 16.94 -2.05 -1.99
N SER A 28 16.20 -2.11 -3.10
CA SER A 28 14.89 -2.77 -3.08
C SER A 28 15.06 -4.25 -2.67
N ILE A 29 14.01 -4.87 -2.13
CA ILE A 29 14.02 -6.32 -1.79
C ILE A 29 14.53 -7.18 -2.99
N ARG A 30 14.21 -6.76 -4.23
CA ARG A 30 14.71 -7.41 -5.45
C ARG A 30 16.21 -7.21 -5.69
N ALA A 31 16.74 -6.02 -5.40
CA ALA A 31 18.17 -5.75 -5.48
C ALA A 31 18.95 -6.56 -4.43
N ILE A 32 18.45 -6.62 -3.19
CA ILE A 32 19.01 -7.48 -2.14
C ILE A 32 18.99 -8.96 -2.56
N GLN A 33 17.88 -9.43 -3.13
CA GLN A 33 17.78 -10.78 -3.70
C GLN A 33 18.85 -11.01 -4.79
N ALA A 34 18.97 -10.09 -5.75
CA ALA A 34 19.91 -10.22 -6.86
C ALA A 34 21.37 -10.24 -6.37
N ARG A 35 21.68 -9.41 -5.37
CA ARG A 35 23.03 -9.30 -4.81
C ARG A 35 23.41 -10.47 -3.91
N THR A 36 22.48 -10.98 -3.12
CA THR A 36 22.74 -12.04 -2.13
C THR A 36 22.44 -13.44 -2.65
N GLY A 37 21.78 -13.55 -3.80
CA GLY A 37 21.29 -14.82 -4.36
C GLY A 37 20.22 -15.51 -3.50
N ARG A 38 19.64 -14.81 -2.51
CA ARG A 38 18.62 -15.34 -1.62
C ARG A 38 17.22 -15.17 -2.20
N SER A 39 16.29 -16.05 -1.81
CA SER A 39 14.93 -15.96 -2.30
C SER A 39 14.23 -14.70 -1.78
N TYR A 40 13.30 -14.17 -2.58
CA TYR A 40 12.47 -13.03 -2.20
C TYR A 40 11.81 -13.22 -0.82
N THR A 41 11.23 -14.42 -0.58
CA THR A 41 10.60 -14.75 0.69
C THR A 41 11.59 -14.72 1.86
N CYS A 42 12.81 -15.22 1.67
CA CYS A 42 13.85 -15.19 2.70
C CYS A 42 14.24 -13.75 3.06
N VAL A 43 14.54 -12.92 2.06
CA VAL A 43 14.88 -11.51 2.27
C VAL A 43 13.74 -10.77 2.96
N ARG A 44 12.50 -10.95 2.50
CA ARG A 44 11.32 -10.30 3.09
C ARG A 44 11.11 -10.70 4.55
N THR A 45 11.21 -11.99 4.87
CA THR A 45 11.02 -12.46 6.25
C THR A 45 12.11 -11.91 7.17
N LEU A 46 13.37 -11.88 6.73
CA LEU A 46 14.47 -11.36 7.53
C LEU A 46 14.37 -9.84 7.75
N LEU A 47 13.91 -9.08 6.76
CA LEU A 47 13.64 -7.64 6.93
C LEU A 47 12.49 -7.37 7.93
N ILE A 48 11.44 -8.21 7.92
CA ILE A 48 10.36 -8.13 8.91
C ILE A 48 10.89 -8.41 10.31
N GLU A 49 11.72 -9.46 10.45
CA GLU A 49 12.32 -9.83 11.74
C GLU A 49 13.31 -8.78 12.26
N ALA A 50 14.01 -8.08 11.37
CA ALA A 50 14.86 -6.94 11.70
C ALA A 50 14.08 -5.67 12.09
N GLY A 51 12.75 -5.67 11.94
CA GLY A 51 11.91 -4.52 12.29
C GLY A 51 12.01 -3.36 11.30
N VAL A 52 12.45 -3.61 10.07
CA VAL A 52 12.60 -2.59 9.03
C VAL A 52 11.24 -2.01 8.68
N THR A 53 11.16 -0.67 8.67
CA THR A 53 9.97 0.03 8.17
C THR A 53 10.02 0.04 6.65
N PHE A 54 9.19 -0.77 6.01
CA PHE A 54 9.14 -0.80 4.55
C PHE A 54 8.74 0.57 4.01
N ARG A 55 9.48 1.04 3.00
CA ARG A 55 9.15 2.23 2.23
C ARG A 55 7.72 2.11 1.74
N GLU A 56 6.95 3.19 1.89
CA GLU A 56 5.58 3.21 1.43
C GLU A 56 5.56 2.90 -0.08
N ASN A 57 4.72 1.94 -0.46
CA ASN A 57 4.58 1.58 -1.87
C ASN A 57 4.06 2.82 -2.61
N THR A 58 4.83 3.36 -3.55
CA THR A 58 4.46 4.59 -4.29
C THR A 58 3.08 4.49 -4.93
N ARG A 59 2.69 3.30 -5.42
CA ARG A 59 1.34 3.05 -5.94
C ARG A 59 0.27 3.21 -4.87
N ARG A 60 0.56 2.86 -3.62
CA ARG A 60 -0.35 3.05 -2.49
C ARG A 60 -0.47 4.52 -2.13
N ALA A 61 0.63 5.29 -2.14
CA ALA A 61 0.58 6.73 -1.96
C ALA A 61 -0.27 7.41 -3.05
N GLU A 62 -0.03 7.10 -4.34
CA GLU A 62 -0.86 7.59 -5.45
C GLU A 62 -2.34 7.19 -5.29
N THR A 63 -2.61 5.99 -4.76
CA THR A 63 -3.98 5.51 -4.50
C THR A 63 -4.65 6.31 -3.38
N ASN A 64 -3.92 6.63 -2.31
CA ASN A 64 -4.40 7.45 -1.20
C ASN A 64 -4.70 8.89 -1.67
N ASP A 65 -3.82 9.48 -2.48
CA ASP A 65 -4.04 10.82 -3.05
C ASP A 65 -5.29 10.86 -3.92
N LEU A 66 -5.50 9.84 -4.76
CA LEU A 66 -6.72 9.70 -5.57
C LEU A 66 -7.97 9.51 -4.71
N ALA A 67 -7.87 8.73 -3.64
CA ALA A 67 -8.95 8.55 -2.67
C ALA A 67 -9.35 9.89 -2.01
N ASP A 68 -8.37 10.68 -1.57
CA ASP A 68 -8.59 11.99 -0.98
C ASP A 68 -9.20 12.97 -1.97
N ASP A 69 -8.72 12.99 -3.21
CA ASP A 69 -9.27 13.82 -4.28
C ASP A 69 -10.72 13.44 -4.61
N PHE A 70 -11.03 12.15 -4.71
CA PHE A 70 -12.40 11.69 -4.94
C PHE A 70 -13.30 12.00 -3.75
N ALA A 71 -12.82 11.82 -2.52
CA ALA A 71 -13.55 12.17 -1.31
C ALA A 71 -13.87 13.67 -1.27
N ARG A 72 -12.91 14.53 -1.65
CA ARG A 72 -13.12 15.99 -1.76
C ARG A 72 -14.18 16.32 -2.79
N LEU A 73 -14.11 15.74 -4.00
CA LEU A 73 -15.12 15.95 -5.04
C LEU A 73 -16.51 15.48 -4.59
N TYR A 74 -16.58 14.34 -3.91
CA TYR A 74 -17.83 13.77 -3.39
C TYR A 74 -18.47 14.64 -2.29
N ARG A 75 -17.66 15.06 -1.31
CA ARG A 75 -18.07 15.98 -0.24
C ARG A 75 -18.49 17.34 -0.80
N GLY A 76 -17.86 17.79 -1.89
CA GLY A 76 -18.24 18.97 -2.66
C GLY A 76 -19.58 18.84 -3.43
N GLY A 77 -20.27 17.71 -3.31
CA GLY A 77 -21.62 17.52 -3.86
C GLY A 77 -21.68 16.79 -5.19
N LEU A 78 -20.53 16.39 -5.77
CA LEU A 78 -20.54 15.53 -6.96
C LEU A 78 -21.00 14.12 -6.60
N SER A 79 -21.86 13.54 -7.43
CA SER A 79 -22.14 12.10 -7.37
C SER A 79 -20.95 11.30 -7.93
N ILE A 80 -20.87 10.01 -7.63
CA ILE A 80 -19.85 9.10 -8.21
C ILE A 80 -19.88 9.16 -9.74
N ARG A 81 -21.08 9.31 -10.34
CA ARG A 81 -21.23 9.51 -11.80
C ARG A 81 -20.61 10.83 -12.27
N GLY A 82 -20.76 11.90 -11.50
CA GLY A 82 -20.13 13.20 -11.77
C GLY A 82 -18.60 13.14 -11.64
N ILE A 83 -18.09 12.44 -10.62
CA ILE A 83 -16.65 12.20 -10.46
C ILE A 83 -16.11 11.44 -11.66
N ARG A 84 -16.77 10.33 -12.06
CA ARG A 84 -16.41 9.58 -13.27
C ARG A 84 -16.35 10.46 -14.52
N ALA A 85 -17.35 11.30 -14.74
CA ALA A 85 -17.38 12.18 -15.91
C ALA A 85 -16.24 13.21 -15.90
N ARG A 86 -15.82 13.64 -14.70
CA ARG A 86 -14.75 14.63 -14.51
C ARG A 86 -13.36 14.03 -14.58
N THR A 87 -13.14 12.84 -14.04
CA THR A 87 -11.81 12.25 -13.86
C THR A 87 -11.50 11.14 -14.87
N GLY A 88 -12.52 10.59 -15.55
CA GLY A 88 -12.36 9.48 -16.50
C GLY A 88 -12.19 8.10 -15.84
N TYR A 89 -12.07 8.02 -14.51
CA TYR A 89 -11.93 6.74 -13.81
C TYR A 89 -13.23 5.93 -13.79
N SER A 90 -13.09 4.61 -13.70
CA SER A 90 -14.24 3.71 -13.68
C SER A 90 -15.07 3.89 -12.39
N TYR A 91 -16.39 3.71 -12.51
CA TYR A 91 -17.29 3.78 -11.37
C TYR A 91 -16.86 2.85 -10.22
N ARG A 92 -16.44 1.61 -10.55
CA ARG A 92 -16.02 0.62 -9.55
C ARG A 92 -14.73 1.01 -8.85
N TYR A 93 -13.79 1.62 -9.58
CA TYR A 93 -12.54 2.12 -9.01
C TYR A 93 -12.78 3.30 -8.08
N ILE A 94 -13.58 4.28 -8.50
CA ILE A 94 -13.96 5.44 -7.66
C ILE A 94 -14.71 4.97 -6.41
N HIS A 95 -15.67 4.05 -6.56
CA HIS A 95 -16.42 3.51 -5.43
C HIS A 95 -15.50 2.78 -4.43
N ALA A 96 -14.55 1.97 -4.91
CA ALA A 96 -13.60 1.27 -4.05
C ALA A 96 -12.77 2.27 -3.23
N LEU A 97 -12.24 3.32 -3.88
CA LEU A 97 -11.43 4.33 -3.20
C LEU A 97 -12.21 5.20 -2.22
N LEU A 98 -13.47 5.53 -2.53
CA LEU A 98 -14.33 6.25 -1.58
C LEU A 98 -14.65 5.41 -0.35
N VAL A 99 -14.85 4.10 -0.50
CA VAL A 99 -15.07 3.18 0.63
C VAL A 99 -13.79 3.01 1.44
N GLU A 100 -12.63 2.88 0.79
CA GLU A 100 -11.32 2.81 1.46
C GLU A 100 -11.01 4.10 2.25
N ALA A 101 -11.44 5.25 1.75
CA ALA A 101 -11.34 6.55 2.41
C ALA A 101 -12.41 6.81 3.48
N ASP A 102 -13.18 5.79 3.88
CA ASP A 102 -14.27 5.84 4.86
C ASP A 102 -15.33 6.94 4.56
N VAL A 103 -15.57 7.22 3.28
CA VAL A 103 -16.59 8.19 2.88
C VAL A 103 -17.97 7.57 2.99
N GLN A 104 -18.82 8.16 3.82
CA GLN A 104 -20.23 7.79 3.94
C GLN A 104 -20.97 8.09 2.62
N LEU A 105 -21.21 7.05 1.83
CA LEU A 105 -21.88 7.17 0.54
C LEU A 105 -23.38 7.47 0.72
N ARG A 106 -23.85 8.45 -0.04
CA ARG A 106 -25.27 8.79 -0.21
C ARG A 106 -26.02 7.67 -0.92
N ASP A 107 -27.28 7.48 -0.56
CA ASP A 107 -28.20 6.54 -1.19
C ASP A 107 -28.71 7.04 -2.56
N HIS A 108 -29.54 6.24 -3.20
CA HIS A 108 -30.16 6.57 -4.50
C HIS A 108 -31.07 7.81 -4.46
N ALA A 109 -31.53 8.23 -3.27
CA ALA A 109 -32.33 9.44 -3.07
C ALA A 109 -31.46 10.67 -2.73
N GLY A 110 -30.12 10.53 -2.69
CA GLY A 110 -29.18 11.60 -2.37
C GLY A 110 -29.02 11.87 -0.88
N GLN A 111 -29.64 11.07 -0.01
CA GLN A 111 -29.50 11.16 1.43
C GLN A 111 -28.24 10.41 1.89
N PRO A 112 -27.45 10.92 2.85
CA PRO A 112 -26.34 10.15 3.41
C PRO A 112 -26.86 8.84 3.99
N ARG A 113 -26.29 7.68 3.60
CA ARG A 113 -26.65 6.40 4.23
C ARG A 113 -26.26 6.49 5.71
N LYS A 114 -27.24 6.42 6.61
CA LYS A 114 -26.97 6.13 8.01
C LYS A 114 -26.37 4.72 8.07
N ALA A 115 -25.22 4.57 8.71
CA ALA A 115 -24.71 3.26 9.12
C ALA A 115 -25.86 2.53 9.85
N ALA A 116 -26.19 1.32 9.39
CA ALA A 116 -27.20 0.51 10.06
C ALA A 116 -26.72 0.26 11.49
N ALA A 117 -27.54 0.70 12.45
CA ALA A 117 -27.38 0.40 13.88
C ALA A 117 -27.71 -1.06 14.16
#